data_AF-A0A6J0JPJ9-F1
#
_entry.id   AF-A0A6J0JPJ9-F1
#
_cell.length_a   1.000
_cell.length_b   1.000
_cell.length_c   1.000
_cell.angle_alpha   90.00
_cell.angle_beta   90.00
_cell.angle_gamma   90.00
#
_symmetry.space_group_name_H-M   'P 1'
#
loop_
_entity.id
_entity.type
_entity.pdbx_description
1 polymer ?
#
loop_
_entity_poly.entity_id
_entity_poly.type
_entity_poly.pdbx_seq_one_letter_code
_entity_poly.pdbx_strand_id
1 'polypeptide(L)'
;MDWQGQKVVEQLMQILLVISGVVAVVAGYATESFRTTMLIYAGGVVLATMITVPNWPFYNRHPLKWLDPSEVEKHPKPQAVLAVGSKKKFSKK
;
A
#
# COMPACT_ATOMS: atom_id res chain seq x y z
N MET A 1 -4.57 -6.63 -5.67
CA MET A 1 -3.83 -5.63 -6.44
C MET A 1 -2.57 -6.31 -6.89
N ASP A 2 -2.22 -6.18 -8.17
CA ASP A 2 -0.90 -6.60 -8.62
C ASP A 2 0.17 -5.56 -8.18
N TRP A 3 1.44 -5.89 -8.36
CA TRP A 3 2.56 -5.05 -7.92
C TRP A 3 2.61 -3.69 -8.64
N GLN A 4 2.10 -3.59 -9.87
CA GLN A 4 2.01 -2.32 -10.59
C GLN A 4 0.84 -1.49 -10.06
N GLY A 5 -0.32 -2.14 -9.83
CA GLY A 5 -1.49 -1.55 -9.18
C GLY A 5 -1.16 -0.93 -7.83
N GLN A 6 -0.35 -1.60 -6.99
CA GLN A 6 0.11 -1.05 -5.71
C GLN A 6 0.89 0.27 -5.88
N LYS A 7 1.84 0.35 -6.82
CA LYS A 7 2.59 1.60 -7.06
C LYS A 7 1.69 2.75 -7.52
N VAL A 8 0.74 2.46 -8.42
CA VAL A 8 -0.23 3.45 -8.89
C VAL A 8 -1.13 3.92 -7.74
N VAL A 9 -1.54 3.01 -6.85
CA VAL A 9 -2.31 3.30 -5.62
C VAL A 9 -1.53 4.22 -4.68
N GLU A 10 -0.26 3.93 -4.42
CA GLU A 10 0.59 4.75 -3.54
C GLU A 10 0.75 6.18 -4.06
N GLN A 11 1.02 6.34 -5.36
CA GLN A 11 1.10 7.65 -6.01
C GLN A 11 -0.26 8.39 -5.98
N LEU A 12 -1.34 7.69 -6.30
CA LEU A 12 -2.69 8.28 -6.33
C LEU A 12 -3.14 8.73 -4.93
N MET A 13 -2.87 7.94 -3.89
CA MET A 13 -3.13 8.30 -2.49
C MET A 13 -2.40 9.61 -2.12
N GLN A 14 -1.10 9.70 -2.42
CA GLN A 14 -0.31 10.91 -2.13
C GLN A 14 -0.89 12.14 -2.85
N ILE A 15 -1.18 12.03 -4.15
CA ILE A 15 -1.74 13.13 -4.96
C ILE A 15 -3.10 13.59 -4.41
N LEU A 16 -4.02 12.65 -4.12
CA LEU A 16 -5.35 12.98 -3.60
C LEU A 16 -5.28 13.64 -2.22
N LEU A 17 -4.44 13.13 -1.31
CA LEU A 17 -4.28 13.70 0.02
C LEU A 17 -3.66 15.10 -0.04
N VAL A 18 -2.60 15.31 -0.83
CA VAL A 18 -1.97 16.64 -1.00
C VAL A 18 -2.96 17.65 -1.59
N ILE A 19 -3.69 17.30 -2.65
CA ILE A 19 -4.71 18.18 -3.24
C ILE A 19 -5.81 18.51 -2.22
N SER A 20 -6.33 17.51 -1.50
CA SER A 20 -7.35 17.75 -0.47
C SER A 20 -6.85 18.62 0.68
N GLY A 21 -5.57 18.49 1.07
CA GLY A 21 -4.94 19.31 2.09
C GLY A 21 -4.82 20.78 1.66
N VAL A 22 -4.36 21.03 0.44
CA VAL A 22 -4.29 22.39 -0.13
C VAL A 22 -5.69 23.02 -0.22
N VAL A 23 -6.68 22.30 -0.74
CA VAL A 23 -8.06 22.80 -0.84
C VAL A 23 -8.66 23.06 0.55
N ALA A 24 -8.45 22.16 1.51
CA ALA A 24 -8.92 22.33 2.88
C ALA A 24 -8.29 23.55 3.56
N VAL A 25 -6.99 23.78 3.39
CA VAL A 25 -6.30 24.96 3.96
C VAL A 25 -6.80 26.25 3.32
N VAL A 26 -6.92 26.31 1.98
CA VAL A 26 -7.40 27.51 1.27
C VAL A 26 -8.84 27.85 1.66
N ALA A 27 -9.74 26.87 1.64
CA ALA A 27 -11.14 27.08 2.01
C ALA A 27 -11.34 27.36 3.51
N GLY A 28 -10.55 26.70 4.37
CA GLY A 28 -10.54 26.93 5.81
C GLY A 28 -10.03 28.32 6.19
N TYR A 29 -8.99 28.80 5.51
CA TYR A 29 -8.47 30.16 5.66
C TYR A 29 -9.49 31.20 5.18
N ALA A 30 -10.07 31.02 3.99
CA ALA A 30 -11.09 31.91 3.44
C ALA A 30 -12.41 31.96 4.26
N THR A 31 -12.64 30.99 5.14
CA THR A 31 -13.81 30.93 6.04
C THR A 31 -13.45 31.12 7.52
N GLU A 32 -12.19 31.43 7.82
CA GLU A 32 -11.63 31.58 9.18
C GLU A 32 -11.98 30.42 10.15
N SER A 33 -12.21 29.22 9.62
CA SER A 33 -12.86 28.11 10.33
C SER A 33 -12.07 26.81 10.22
N PHE A 34 -11.41 26.43 11.31
CA PHE A 34 -10.72 25.14 11.44
C PHE A 34 -11.67 23.94 11.25
N ARG A 35 -12.95 24.09 11.63
CA ARG A 35 -13.97 23.05 11.40
C ARG A 35 -14.20 22.83 9.90
N THR A 36 -14.18 23.89 9.09
CA THR A 36 -14.29 23.81 7.64
C THR A 36 -13.07 23.07 7.05
N THR A 37 -11.85 23.42 7.49
CA THR A 37 -10.61 22.70 7.12
C THR A 37 -10.72 21.21 7.38
N MET A 38 -11.11 20.82 8.60
CA MET A 38 -11.18 19.42 9.01
C MET A 38 -12.26 18.64 8.24
N LEU A 39 -13.43 19.22 7.99
CA LEU A 39 -14.49 18.55 7.22
C LEU A 39 -14.08 18.32 5.75
N ILE A 40 -13.45 19.30 5.10
CA ILE A 40 -12.99 19.18 3.72
C ILE A 40 -11.85 18.15 3.63
N TYR A 41 -10.88 18.21 4.54
CA TYR A 41 -9.77 17.25 4.55
C TYR A 41 -10.24 15.82 4.85
N ALA A 42 -11.13 15.64 5.84
CA ALA A 42 -11.72 14.34 6.13
C ALA A 42 -12.51 13.77 4.94
N GLY A 43 -13.26 14.61 4.22
CA GLY A 43 -13.91 14.23 2.97
C GLY A 43 -12.89 13.77 1.90
N GLY A 44 -11.78 14.49 1.77
CA GLY A 44 -10.66 14.10 0.92
C GLY A 44 -10.04 12.74 1.28
N VAL A 45 -9.83 12.47 2.57
CA VAL A 45 -9.34 11.18 3.08
C VAL A 45 -10.33 10.06 2.80
N VAL A 46 -11.63 10.27 3.00
CA VAL A 46 -12.68 9.28 2.68
C VAL A 46 -12.74 8.98 1.18
N LEU A 47 -12.64 9.99 0.31
CA LEU A 47 -12.58 9.78 -1.14
C LEU A 47 -11.29 9.05 -1.55
N ALA A 48 -10.13 9.47 -1.03
CA ALA A 48 -8.85 8.83 -1.31
C ALA A 48 -8.88 7.35 -0.91
N THR A 49 -9.32 7.04 0.31
CA THR A 49 -9.44 5.66 0.80
C THR A 49 -10.45 4.84 -0.01
N MET A 50 -11.62 5.39 -0.36
CA MET A 50 -12.59 4.68 -1.20
C MET A 50 -12.06 4.35 -2.60
N ILE A 51 -11.20 5.19 -3.17
CA ILE A 51 -10.55 4.94 -4.47
C ILE A 51 -9.41 3.92 -4.33
N THR A 52 -8.58 4.05 -3.30
CA THR A 52 -7.26 3.37 -3.23
C THR A 52 -7.20 2.12 -2.36
N VAL A 53 -8.13 1.93 -1.41
CA VAL A 53 -8.09 0.78 -0.48
C VAL A 53 -8.82 -0.45 -1.05
N PRO A 54 -10.00 -0.36 -1.69
CA PRO A 54 -10.64 -1.53 -2.27
C PRO A 54 -9.82 -2.11 -3.42
N ASN A 55 -9.75 -3.44 -3.50
CA ASN A 55 -9.04 -4.14 -4.57
C ASN A 55 -9.83 -4.13 -5.89
N TRP A 56 -10.00 -2.96 -6.49
CA TRP A 56 -10.73 -2.79 -7.75
C TRP A 56 -10.08 -3.60 -8.89
N PRO A 57 -10.88 -4.14 -9.84
CA PRO A 57 -10.36 -4.98 -10.92
C PRO A 57 -9.34 -4.26 -11.82
N PHE A 58 -9.38 -2.93 -11.92
CA PHE A 58 -8.43 -2.16 -12.72
C PHE A 58 -7.00 -2.12 -12.13
N TYR A 59 -6.81 -2.43 -10.84
CA TYR A 59 -5.51 -2.58 -10.19
C TYR A 59 -4.94 -4.02 -10.27
N ASN A 60 -5.51 -4.88 -11.13
CA ASN A 60 -5.10 -6.28 -11.30
C ASN A 60 -4.92 -6.64 -12.79
N ARG A 61 -4.47 -5.68 -13.61
CA ARG A 61 -4.33 -5.84 -15.07
C ARG A 61 -3.04 -6.55 -15.49
N HIS A 62 -2.08 -6.71 -14.57
CA HIS A 62 -0.77 -7.30 -14.82
C HIS A 62 -0.60 -8.59 -14.00
N PRO A 63 -1.18 -9.72 -14.44
CA PRO A 63 -1.05 -10.99 -13.74
C PRO A 63 0.42 -11.40 -13.66
N LEU A 64 0.91 -11.58 -12.43
CA LEU A 64 2.27 -12.01 -12.16
C LEU A 64 2.44 -13.47 -12.60
N LYS A 65 3.26 -13.71 -13.63
CA LYS A 65 3.73 -15.05 -13.96
C LYS A 65 4.79 -15.47 -12.94
N TRP A 66 4.39 -16.29 -11.98
CA TRP A 66 5.31 -16.93 -11.05
C TRP A 66 6.20 -17.95 -11.79
N LEU A 67 7.42 -18.14 -11.28
CA LEU A 67 8.35 -19.15 -11.79
C LEU A 67 7.89 -20.54 -11.31
N ASP A 68 8.04 -21.57 -12.15
CA ASP A 68 7.62 -22.92 -11.80
C ASP A 68 8.42 -23.47 -10.60
N PRO A 69 7.82 -24.23 -9.68
CA PRO A 69 8.50 -24.67 -8.44
C PRO A 69 9.81 -25.43 -8.68
N SER A 70 9.91 -26.17 -9.78
CA SER A 70 11.10 -26.92 -10.20
C SER A 70 12.26 -26.03 -10.69
N GLU A 71 11.98 -24.82 -11.17
CA GLU A 71 12.99 -23.81 -11.51
C GLU A 71 13.44 -23.03 -10.26
N VAL A 72 12.53 -22.85 -9.29
CA VAL A 72 12.84 -22.24 -7.98
C VAL A 72 13.80 -23.09 -7.15
N GLU A 73 13.81 -24.42 -7.30
CA GLU A 73 14.82 -25.29 -6.68
C GLU A 73 16.19 -25.24 -7.38
N LYS A 74 16.22 -25.04 -8.71
CA LYS A 74 17.47 -24.95 -9.49
C LYS A 74 18.23 -23.64 -9.26
N HIS A 75 17.53 -22.56 -8.92
CA HIS A 75 18.12 -21.29 -8.52
C HIS A 75 18.04 -21.12 -7.00
N PRO A 76 19.06 -21.57 -6.23
CA PRO A 76 19.04 -21.41 -4.78
C PRO A 76 18.95 -19.92 -4.44
N LYS A 77 17.86 -19.53 -3.77
CA LYS A 77 17.65 -18.16 -3.29
C LYS A 77 18.89 -17.72 -2.50
N PRO A 78 19.44 -16.51 -2.75
CA PRO A 78 20.46 -15.94 -1.88
C PRO A 78 19.94 -15.96 -0.44
N GLN A 79 20.65 -16.64 0.47
CA GLN A 79 20.20 -16.82 1.86
C GLN A 79 20.35 -15.51 2.65
N ALA A 80 19.41 -14.59 2.44
CA ALA A 80 19.25 -13.41 3.27
C ALA A 80 18.64 -13.79 4.63
N VAL A 81 19.53 -14.11 5.58
CA VAL A 81 19.34 -13.89 7.02
C VAL A 81 18.16 -14.62 7.70
N LEU A 82 18.17 -15.96 7.72
CA LEU A 82 17.40 -16.77 8.69
C LEU A 82 18.26 -17.74 9.53
N ALA A 83 19.59 -17.54 9.52
CA ALA A 83 20.55 -18.41 10.20
C ALA A 83 21.01 -17.90 11.59
N VAL A 84 20.12 -17.32 12.40
CA VAL A 84 20.40 -16.98 13.81
C VAL A 84 19.19 -17.26 14.70
N GLY A 85 19.24 -18.31 15.54
CA GLY A 85 18.38 -18.45 16.71
C GLY A 85 17.78 -19.84 16.98
N SER A 86 18.28 -20.51 18.03
CA SER A 86 17.62 -21.60 18.80
C SER A 86 17.37 -22.94 18.08
N LYS A 87 18.30 -23.91 18.13
CA LYS A 87 18.57 -24.87 19.24
C LYS A 87 17.46 -25.88 19.58
N LYS A 88 17.70 -27.15 19.21
CA LYS A 88 17.71 -28.36 20.07
C LYS A 88 16.57 -28.57 21.10
N LYS A 89 15.66 -29.54 20.82
CA LYS A 89 15.58 -30.88 21.47
C LYS A 89 14.19 -31.55 21.29
N PHE A 90 14.13 -32.57 20.42
CA PHE A 90 13.24 -33.76 20.45
C PHE A 90 13.57 -34.63 19.21
N SER A 91 13.44 -35.96 19.17
CA SER A 91 13.42 -37.00 20.23
C SER A 91 13.71 -38.39 19.61
N LYS A 92 13.96 -39.42 20.43
CA LYS A 92 14.35 -40.80 20.09
C LYS A 92 15.76 -40.94 19.47
N LYS A 93 16.49 -42.04 19.67
CA LYS A 93 16.11 -43.36 20.23
C LYS A 93 17.20 -43.88 21.17
#